data_AF-A0A382DZ86-F1
#
_entry.id   AF-A0A382DZ86-F1
#
_cell.length_a   1.000
_cell.length_b   1.000
_cell.length_c   1.000
_cell.angle_alpha   90.00
_cell.angle_beta   90.00
_cell.angle_gamma   90.00
#
_symmetry.space_group_name_H-M   'P 1'
#
loop_
_entity.id
_entity.type
_entity.pdbx_description
1 polymer ?
#
loop_
_entity_poly.entity_id
_entity_poly.type
_entity_poly.pdbx_seq_one_letter_code
_entity_poly.pdbx_strand_id
1 'polypeptide(L)' 'MPLSVEIYDTTLRDGAQLEGISLTVDDKLRIAEQLDRLGVHYIEGGWPGSNPKDDEFFDRAQSELEL' A
#
# COMPACT_ATOMS: atom_id res chain seq x y z
N MET A 1 11.48 25.27 12.65
CA MET A 1 10.61 24.16 12.24
C MET A 1 11.08 23.66 10.89
N PRO A 2 10.99 22.36 10.59
CA PRO A 2 11.41 21.84 9.29
C PRO A 2 10.61 22.49 8.16
N LEU A 3 11.23 22.58 6.97
CA LEU A 3 10.61 23.19 5.78
C LEU A 3 9.52 22.29 5.16
N SER A 4 9.63 20.97 5.36
CA SER A 4 8.64 19.97 4.95
C SER A 4 8.68 18.76 5.88
N VAL A 5 7.58 17.99 5.88
CA VAL A 5 7.45 16.68 6.52
C VAL A 5 6.78 15.77 5.51
N GLU A 6 7.38 14.60 5.26
CA GLU A 6 6.85 13.58 4.37
C GLU A 6 6.32 12.40 5.18
N ILE A 7 5.27 11.74 4.68
CA ILE A 7 4.64 10.60 5.32
C ILE A 7 4.96 9.34 4.52
N TYR A 8 5.56 8.36 5.19
CA TYR A 8 5.77 7.00 4.70
C TYR A 8 4.82 6.07 5.45
N ASP A 9 3.84 5.49 4.75
CA ASP A 9 2.82 4.64 5.34
C ASP A 9 3.07 3.16 5.02
N THR A 10 3.01 2.32 6.06
CA THR A 10 3.28 0.87 5.97
C THR A 10 2.05 -0.01 6.17
N THR A 11 0.83 0.54 6.03
CA THR A 11 -0.43 -0.19 6.26
C THR A 11 -0.54 -1.46 5.40
N LEU A 12 -0.12 -1.40 4.13
CA LEU A 12 -0.25 -2.52 3.20
C LEU A 12 0.81 -3.62 3.36
N ARG A 13 1.88 -3.35 4.11
CA ARG A 13 2.99 -4.27 4.39
C ARG A 13 3.00 -4.67 5.86
N ASP A 14 3.48 -3.81 6.75
CA ASP A 14 3.57 -4.10 8.18
C ASP A 14 2.19 -4.25 8.82
N GLY A 15 1.26 -3.35 8.47
CA GLY A 15 -0.12 -3.38 8.99
C GLY A 15 -0.85 -4.67 8.61
N ALA A 16 -0.57 -5.23 7.43
CA ALA A 16 -1.18 -6.46 6.95
C ALA A 16 -0.59 -7.75 7.55
N GLN A 17 0.55 -7.67 8.27
CA GLN A 17 1.18 -8.84 8.90
C GLN A 17 0.59 -9.19 10.27
N LEU A 18 -0.31 -8.37 10.81
CA LEU A 18 -0.94 -8.63 12.09
C LEU A 18 -1.84 -9.87 12.02
N GLU A 19 -1.80 -10.70 13.07
CA GLU A 19 -2.67 -11.87 13.19
C GLU A 19 -4.15 -11.48 13.07
N GLY A 20 -4.89 -12.22 12.25
CA GLY A 20 -6.31 -11.95 11.98
C GLY A 20 -6.58 -10.91 10.89
N ILE A 21 -5.54 -10.27 10.33
CA ILE A 21 -5.68 -9.42 9.14
C ILE A 21 -5.36 -10.24 7.89
N SER A 22 -6.26 -10.17 6.91
CA SER A 22 -6.05 -10.75 5.58
C SER A 22 -6.69 -9.84 4.55
N LEU A 23 -5.85 -9.12 3.81
CA LEU A 23 -6.31 -8.25 2.72
C LEU A 23 -6.40 -9.06 1.42
N THR A 24 -7.44 -8.81 0.65
CA THR A 24 -7.47 -9.18 -0.78
C THR A 24 -6.67 -8.16 -1.59
N VAL A 25 -6.35 -8.50 -2.85
CA VAL A 25 -5.67 -7.54 -3.75
C VAL A 25 -6.53 -6.30 -3.99
N ASP A 26 -7.86 -6.49 -4.13
CA ASP A 26 -8.81 -5.38 -4.26
C ASP A 26 -8.84 -4.48 -3.01
N ASP A 27 -8.74 -5.07 -1.81
CA ASP A 27 -8.64 -4.27 -0.57
C ASP A 27 -7.36 -3.43 -0.59
N LYS A 28 -6.23 -4.02 -1.00
CA LYS A 28 -4.96 -3.31 -1.11
C LYS A 28 -5.04 -2.12 -2.07
N LEU A 29 -5.61 -2.31 -3.27
CA LEU A 29 -5.80 -1.23 -4.25
C LEU A 29 -6.67 -0.10 -3.68
N ARG A 30 -7.81 -0.43 -3.05
CA ARG A 30 -8.69 0.58 -2.44
C ARG A 30 -8.02 1.34 -1.31
N ILE A 31 -7.25 0.65 -0.46
CA ILE A 31 -6.50 1.28 0.63
C ILE A 31 -5.41 2.19 0.07
N ALA A 32 -4.68 1.77 -0.98
CA ALA A 32 -3.66 2.61 -1.63
C ALA A 32 -4.26 3.93 -2.14
N GLU A 33 -5.42 3.88 -2.82
CA GLU A 33 -6.14 5.10 -3.24
C GLU A 33 -6.54 5.99 -2.05
N GLN A 34 -6.95 5.39 -0.92
CA GLN A 34 -7.31 6.19 0.26
C GLN A 34 -6.08 6.86 0.89
N LEU A 35 -4.95 6.16 0.95
CA LEU A 35 -3.70 6.73 1.48
C LEU A 35 -3.20 7.89 0.61
N ASP A 36 -3.28 7.75 -0.71
CA ASP A 36 -2.96 8.84 -1.64
C ASP A 36 -3.90 10.04 -1.45
N ARG A 37 -5.23 9.82 -1.38
CA ARG A 37 -6.21 10.88 -1.09
C ARG A 37 -5.96 11.60 0.24
N LEU A 38 -5.33 10.93 1.21
CA LEU A 38 -4.94 11.51 2.50
C LEU A 38 -3.64 12.33 2.43
N GLY A 39 -2.93 12.33 1.30
CA GLY A 39 -1.67 13.03 1.11
C GLY A 39 -0.46 12.29 1.66
N VAL A 40 -0.53 10.96 1.75
CA VAL A 40 0.64 10.13 2.05
C VAL A 40 1.64 10.26 0.90
N HIS A 41 2.92 10.45 1.23
CA HIS A 41 3.93 10.73 0.21
C HIS A 41 4.50 9.43 -0.38
N TYR A 42 4.54 8.37 0.44
CA TYR A 42 5.05 7.07 0.05
C TYR A 42 4.21 5.96 0.71
N ILE A 43 3.80 4.98 -0.08
CA ILE A 43 3.02 3.82 0.39
C ILE A 43 3.84 2.55 0.20
N GLU A 44 4.07 1.79 1.27
CA GLU A 44 4.72 0.48 1.20
C GLU A 44 3.70 -0.62 0.86
N GLY A 45 3.57 -0.95 -0.42
CA GLY A 45 2.50 -1.84 -0.94
C GLY A 45 2.59 -3.33 -0.56
N GLY A 46 3.74 -3.80 -0.08
CA GLY A 46 4.01 -5.21 0.22
C GLY A 46 5.43 -5.63 -0.14
N TRP A 47 5.67 -6.94 -0.22
CA TRP A 47 6.97 -7.51 -0.59
C TRP A 47 6.82 -8.54 -1.73
N PRO A 48 7.03 -8.13 -3.00
CA PRO A 48 7.02 -9.03 -4.14
C PRO A 48 7.98 -10.22 -3.96
N GLY A 49 7.56 -11.41 -4.38
CA GLY A 49 8.29 -12.66 -4.21
C GLY A 49 8.15 -13.31 -2.82
N SER A 50 7.54 -12.64 -1.84
CA SER A 50 7.19 -13.24 -0.53
C SER A 50 5.75 -13.73 -0.47
N ASN A 51 4.82 -12.98 -1.09
CA ASN A 51 3.40 -13.26 -1.09
C ASN A 51 2.82 -13.09 -2.51
N PRO A 52 2.15 -14.10 -3.09
CA PRO A 52 1.55 -14.00 -4.42
C PRO A 52 0.55 -12.85 -4.58
N LYS A 53 -0.14 -12.45 -3.48
CA LYS A 53 -1.05 -11.29 -3.50
C LYS A 53 -0.29 -9.97 -3.66
N ASP A 54 0.94 -9.89 -3.18
CA ASP A 54 1.74 -8.68 -3.31
C ASP A 54 2.22 -8.56 -4.76
N ASP A 55 2.66 -9.67 -5.37
CA ASP A 55 2.99 -9.71 -6.81
C ASP A 55 1.81 -9.24 -7.67
N GLU A 56 0.63 -9.81 -7.47
CA GLU A 56 -0.58 -9.41 -8.20
C GLU A 56 -0.96 -7.94 -7.94
N PHE A 57 -0.84 -7.47 -6.69
CA PHE A 57 -1.08 -6.07 -6.36
C PHE A 57 -0.17 -5.13 -7.15
N PHE A 58 1.14 -5.40 -7.21
CA PHE A 58 2.08 -4.55 -7.94
C PHE A 58 1.87 -4.61 -9.45
N ASP A 59 1.47 -5.75 -10.01
CA ASP A 59 1.12 -5.86 -11.43
C ASP A 59 -0.13 -5.05 -11.76
N ARG A 60 -1.19 -5.18 -10.95
CA ARG A 60 -2.46 -4.47 -11.16
C ARG A 60 -2.36 -2.97 -10.90
N ALA A 61 -1.59 -2.57 -9.87
CA ALA A 61 -1.39 -1.18 -9.51
C ALA A 61 -0.85 -0.33 -10.66
N GLN A 62 -0.06 -0.91 -11.57
CA GLN A 62 0.48 -0.22 -12.74
C GLN A 62 -0.60 0.31 -13.70
N SER A 63 -1.78 -0.32 -13.72
CA SER A 63 -2.88 0.03 -14.62
C SER A 63 -4.17 0.46 -13.92
N GLU A 64 -4.32 0.12 -12.65
CA GLU A 64 -5.55 0.38 -11.88
C GLU A 64 -5.41 1.57 -10.91
N LEU A 65 -4.20 2.01 -10.58
CA LEU A 65 -3.98 3.16 -9.70
C LEU A 65 -3.43 4.36 -10.48
N GLU A 66 -3.97 5.53 -10.16
CA GLU A 66 -3.45 6.84 -10.56
C GLU A 66 -2.95 7.54 -9.29
N LEU A 67 -1.72 7.24 -8.88
CA LEU A 67 -1.02 7.84 -7.72
C LEU A 67 0.09 8.79 -8.19
#